data_AF-A0A2A8GYP2-F1
#
_entry.id   AF-A0A2A8GYP2-F1
#
_cell.length_a   1.000
_cell.length_b   1.000
_cell.length_c   1.000
_cell.angle_alpha   90.00
_cell.angle_beta   90.00
_cell.angle_gamma   90.00
#
_symmetry.space_group_name_H-M   'P 1'
#
loop_
_entity.id
_entity.type
_entity.pdbx_description
1 polymer ?
#
loop_
_entity_poly.entity_id
_entity_poly.type
_entity_poly.pdbx_seq_one_letter_code
_entity_poly.pdbx_strand_id
1 'polypeptide(L)'
;MHVIIERMNGKRYKLSEETGYTLLKFRPESIQVKKIEERITGGPLICLGTEIDGRSIHVEILFHANDLSNYTLKRNECFKIFDSREDFFVIYSEEPG
;
A
#
# COMPACT_ATOMS: atom_id res chain seq x y z
N MET A 1 -14.41 8.53 1.01
CA MET A 1 -13.28 7.58 1.02
C MET A 1 -12.70 7.35 -0.36
N HIS A 2 -11.44 7.76 -0.56
CA HIS A 2 -10.67 7.49 -1.76
C HIS A 2 -9.17 7.41 -1.42
N VAL A 3 -8.40 6.83 -2.33
CA VAL A 3 -6.93 6.80 -2.24
C VAL A 3 -6.36 7.51 -3.46
N ILE A 4 -5.34 8.33 -3.24
CA ILE A 4 -4.56 8.94 -4.31
C ILE A 4 -3.21 8.24 -4.35
N ILE A 5 -2.84 7.76 -5.54
CA ILE A 5 -1.51 7.23 -5.84
C ILE A 5 -0.76 8.32 -6.60
N GLU A 6 0.34 8.82 -6.04
CA GLU A 6 1.19 9.83 -6.67
C GLU A 6 2.57 9.24 -6.95
N ARG A 7 2.91 9.16 -8.23
CA ARG A 7 4.22 8.66 -8.67
C ARG A 7 5.31 9.71 -8.49
N MET A 8 6.56 9.27 -8.47
CA MET A 8 7.72 10.17 -8.41
C MET A 8 7.80 11.16 -9.59
N ASN A 9 7.20 10.83 -10.73
CA ASN A 9 7.11 11.73 -11.88
C ASN A 9 5.97 12.77 -11.76
N GLY A 10 5.28 12.85 -10.62
CA GLY A 10 4.17 13.78 -10.37
C GLY A 10 2.81 13.33 -10.93
N LYS A 11 2.73 12.17 -11.60
CA LYS A 11 1.45 11.66 -12.09
C LYS A 11 0.59 11.15 -10.93
N ARG A 12 -0.64 11.66 -10.84
CA ARG A 12 -1.61 11.33 -9.79
C ARG A 12 -2.77 10.51 -10.32
N TYR A 13 -3.15 9.48 -9.58
CA TYR A 13 -4.32 8.64 -9.85
C TYR A 13 -5.24 8.68 -8.64
N LYS A 14 -6.45 9.20 -8.82
CA LYS A 14 -7.50 9.17 -7.80
C LYS A 14 -8.30 7.88 -7.96
N LEU A 15 -8.29 7.03 -6.94
CA LEU A 15 -9.09 5.80 -6.87
C LEU A 15 -10.33 6.08 -6.02
N SER A 16 -11.41 6.46 -6.69
CA SER A 16 -12.71 6.76 -6.10
C SER A 16 -13.84 6.16 -6.94
N GLU A 17 -15.03 6.11 -6.37
CA GLU A 17 -16.23 5.66 -7.09
C GLU A 17 -16.43 6.44 -8.40
N GLU A 18 -16.13 7.75 -8.40
CA GLU A 18 -16.16 8.62 -9.60
C GLU A 18 -15.21 8.16 -10.72
N THR A 19 -14.05 7.58 -10.38
CA THR A 19 -13.09 7.04 -11.35
C THR A 19 -13.35 5.57 -11.66
N GLY A 20 -14.43 5.00 -11.10
CA GLY A 20 -14.84 3.62 -11.30
C GLY A 20 -14.07 2.61 -10.44
N TYR A 21 -13.38 3.08 -9.40
CA TYR A 21 -12.65 2.28 -8.42
C TYR A 21 -13.17 2.56 -7.01
N THR A 22 -14.06 1.71 -6.53
CA THR A 22 -14.61 1.82 -5.18
C THR A 22 -13.63 1.20 -4.20
N LEU A 23 -13.07 2.03 -3.32
CA LEU A 23 -12.27 1.54 -2.20
C LEU A 23 -13.21 0.90 -1.17
N LEU A 24 -13.00 -0.38 -0.88
CA LEU A 24 -13.79 -1.11 0.13
C LEU A 24 -13.10 -1.11 1.49
N LYS A 25 -11.76 -1.21 1.48
CA LYS A 25 -10.97 -1.32 2.69
C LYS A 25 -9.61 -0.68 2.48
N PHE A 26 -9.17 0.06 3.49
CA PHE A 26 -7.83 0.60 3.59
C PHE A 26 -7.34 0.39 5.03
N ARG A 27 -6.38 -0.52 5.21
CA ARG A 27 -5.89 -0.91 6.53
C ARG A 27 -4.36 -0.87 6.54
N PRO A 28 -3.74 0.21 7.03
CA PRO A 28 -2.31 0.18 7.33
C PRO A 28 -2.07 -0.79 8.50
N GLU A 29 -1.17 -1.74 8.30
CA GLU A 29 -0.73 -2.63 9.37
C GLU A 29 0.24 -1.90 10.30
N SER A 30 0.50 -2.49 11.47
CA SER A 30 1.50 -1.97 12.40
C SER A 30 2.89 -1.98 11.77
N ILE A 31 3.70 -1.00 12.17
CA ILE A 31 5.11 -0.92 11.78
C ILE A 31 5.83 -2.18 12.26
N GLN A 32 6.56 -2.81 11.36
CA GLN A 32 7.41 -3.94 11.64
C GLN A 32 8.71 -3.45 12.27
N VAL A 33 8.98 -3.99 13.45
CA VAL A 33 10.16 -3.64 14.25
C VAL A 33 10.99 -4.89 14.44
N LYS A 34 12.23 -4.85 13.96
CA LYS A 34 13.18 -5.95 14.07
C LYS A 34 14.15 -5.65 15.21
N LYS A 35 14.15 -6.51 16.23
CA LYS A 35 15.13 -6.45 17.30
C LYS A 35 16.39 -7.17 16.88
N ILE A 36 17.53 -6.53 17.13
CA ILE A 36 18.84 -7.13 16.94
C ILE A 36 19.32 -7.54 18.33
N GLU A 37 19.35 -8.83 18.57
CA GLU A 37 19.66 -9.40 19.89
C GLU A 37 20.80 -10.40 19.78
N GLU A 38 21.65 -10.42 20.79
CA GLU A 38 22.73 -11.39 20.93
C GLU A 38 22.55 -12.21 22.21
N ARG A 39 22.88 -13.50 22.13
CA ARG A 39 22.83 -14.39 23.29
C ARG A 39 24.24 -14.91 23.58
N ILE A 40 24.75 -14.55 24.75
CA ILE A 40 25.96 -15.16 25.31
C ILE A 40 25.57 -16.47 25.99
N THR A 41 26.35 -17.55 25.78
CA THR A 41 26.06 -18.88 26.34
C THR A 41 25.89 -18.81 27.86
N GLY A 42 24.73 -19.28 28.35
CA GLY A 42 24.38 -19.26 29.78
C GLY A 42 23.86 -17.92 30.31
N GLY A 43 23.75 -16.89 29.47
CA GLY A 43 23.30 -15.55 29.85
C GLY A 43 21.94 -15.13 29.27
N PRO A 44 21.41 -13.97 29.70
CA PRO A 44 20.20 -13.37 29.13
C PRO A 44 20.46 -12.87 27.70
N LEU A 45 19.37 -12.61 26.96
CA LEU A 45 19.47 -11.91 25.67
C LEU A 45 19.86 -10.45 25.89
N ILE A 46 20.83 -9.98 25.11
CA ILE A 46 21.30 -8.60 25.10
C ILE A 46 20.75 -7.93 23.86
N CYS A 47 20.02 -6.83 24.03
CA CYS A 47 19.54 -6.02 22.91
C CYS A 47 20.69 -5.14 22.40
N LEU A 48 21.08 -5.34 21.15
CA LEU A 48 22.11 -4.56 20.46
C LEU A 48 21.52 -3.37 19.71
N GLY A 49 20.23 -3.42 19.38
CA GLY A 49 19.56 -2.36 18.65
C GLY A 49 18.18 -2.73 18.16
N THR A 50 17.55 -1.77 17.47
CA THR A 50 16.22 -1.91 16.88
C THR A 50 16.21 -1.25 15.52
N GLU A 51 15.75 -1.99 14.52
CA GLU A 51 15.60 -1.52 13.14
C GLU A 51 14.11 -1.43 12.79
N ILE A 52 13.73 -0.37 12.09
CA ILE A 52 12.37 -0.15 11.60
C ILE A 52 12.37 -0.48 10.11
N ASP A 53 11.68 -1.55 9.73
CA ASP A 53 11.70 -2.07 8.36
C ASP A 53 10.66 -1.35 7.47
N GLY A 54 9.44 -1.21 8.00
CA GLY A 54 8.34 -0.54 7.30
C GLY A 54 6.98 -1.05 7.77
N ARG A 55 5.92 -0.77 7.01
CA ARG A 55 4.59 -1.36 7.23
C ARG A 55 3.96 -1.75 5.90
N SER A 56 3.20 -2.83 5.89
CA SER A 56 2.31 -3.16 4.79
C SER A 56 0.99 -2.39 4.92
N ILE A 57 0.32 -2.16 3.79
CA ILE A 57 -1.03 -1.59 3.76
C ILE A 57 -1.91 -2.57 3.00
N HIS A 58 -2.93 -3.09 3.66
CA HIS A 58 -3.92 -3.96 3.03
C HIS A 58 -5.04 -3.12 2.43
N VAL A 59 -5.27 -3.30 1.14
CA VAL A 59 -6.24 -2.50 0.37
C VAL A 59 -7.15 -3.43 -0.43
N GLU A 60 -8.45 -3.16 -0.38
CA GLU A 60 -9.45 -3.87 -1.19
C GLU A 60 -10.17 -2.86 -2.09
N ILE A 61 -10.14 -3.10 -3.40
CA ILE A 61 -10.73 -2.23 -4.42
C ILE A 61 -11.71 -3.04 -5.26
N LEU A 62 -12.92 -2.52 -5.39
CA LEU A 62 -13.95 -3.03 -6.29
C LEU A 62 -14.03 -2.13 -7.52
N PHE A 63 -14.10 -2.75 -8.70
CA PHE A 63 -14.40 -2.03 -9.94
C PHE A 63 -15.42 -2.81 -10.75
N HIS A 64 -16.32 -2.08 -11.42
CA HIS A 64 -17.31 -2.63 -12.31
C HIS A 64 -16.95 -2.33 -13.77
N ALA A 65 -17.29 -3.25 -14.67
CA ALA A 65 -17.16 -3.09 -16.10
C ALA A 65 -18.45 -3.54 -16.80
N ASN A 66 -18.78 -2.85 -17.89
CA ASN A 66 -20.03 -3.09 -18.62
C ASN A 66 -20.00 -4.39 -19.43
N ASP A 67 -18.81 -4.80 -19.87
CA ASP A 67 -18.57 -6.02 -20.62
C ASP A 67 -17.20 -6.64 -20.25
N LEU A 68 -16.98 -7.88 -20.70
CA LEU A 68 -15.78 -8.65 -20.38
C LEU A 68 -14.48 -8.05 -20.95
N SER A 69 -14.56 -7.39 -22.11
CA SER A 69 -13.41 -6.73 -22.73
C SER A 69 -12.99 -5.51 -21.91
N ASN A 70 -13.96 -4.69 -21.51
CA ASN A 70 -13.79 -3.56 -20.61
C ASN A 70 -13.29 -3.97 -19.23
N TYR A 71 -13.73 -5.13 -18.73
CA TYR A 71 -13.21 -5.69 -17.48
C TYR A 71 -11.69 -5.93 -17.56
N THR A 72 -11.24 -6.55 -18.65
CA THR A 72 -9.82 -6.86 -18.86
C THR A 72 -8.98 -5.58 -18.97
N LEU A 73 -9.49 -4.56 -19.66
CA LEU A 73 -8.83 -3.26 -19.79
C LEU A 73 -8.71 -2.55 -18.44
N LYS A 74 -9.81 -2.43 -17.68
CA LYS A 74 -9.80 -1.81 -16.35
C LYS A 74 -8.89 -2.54 -15.36
N ARG A 75 -8.90 -3.88 -15.38
CA ARG A 75 -7.99 -4.67 -14.53
C ARG A 75 -6.52 -4.37 -14.87
N ASN A 76 -6.17 -4.35 -16.14
CA ASN A 76 -4.80 -4.08 -16.58
C ASN A 76 -4.39 -2.63 -16.26
N GLU A 77 -5.31 -1.67 -16.36
CA GLU A 77 -5.06 -0.29 -15.93
C GLU A 77 -4.81 -0.22 -14.42
N CYS A 78 -5.65 -0.86 -13.61
CA CYS A 78 -5.47 -0.95 -12.16
C CYS A 78 -4.10 -1.54 -11.80
N PHE A 79 -3.73 -2.67 -12.41
CA PHE A 79 -2.39 -3.23 -12.23
C PHE A 79 -1.31 -2.27 -12.68
N LYS A 80 -1.47 -1.58 -13.80
CA LYS A 80 -0.48 -0.60 -14.24
C LYS A 80 -0.30 0.54 -13.24
N ILE A 81 -1.35 0.97 -12.51
CA ILE A 81 -1.27 2.00 -11.47
C ILE A 81 -0.33 1.53 -10.35
N PHE A 82 -0.49 0.29 -9.88
CA PHE A 82 0.26 -0.29 -8.76
C PHE A 82 1.55 -1.03 -9.12
N ASP A 83 1.73 -1.41 -10.40
CA ASP A 83 2.95 -2.01 -10.94
C ASP A 83 4.00 -0.91 -11.13
N SER A 84 4.48 -0.43 -10.01
CA SER A 84 5.53 0.56 -9.94
C SER A 84 6.78 -0.16 -9.46
N ARG A 85 7.75 -0.35 -10.37
CA ARG A 85 9.14 -0.66 -10.00
C ARG A 85 9.86 0.54 -9.36
N GLU A 86 9.12 1.63 -9.18
CA GLU A 86 9.54 2.88 -8.58
C GLU A 86 8.70 3.13 -7.34
N ASP A 87 9.23 3.88 -6.38
CA ASP A 87 8.46 4.29 -5.21
C ASP A 87 7.28 5.18 -5.61
N PHE A 88 6.25 5.24 -4.77
CA PHE A 88 5.12 6.15 -4.96
C PHE A 88 4.49 6.48 -3.61
N PHE A 89 3.81 7.62 -3.56
CA PHE A 89 3.06 8.06 -2.40
C PHE A 89 1.63 7.50 -2.44
N VAL A 90 1.13 7.14 -1.25
CA VAL A 90 -0.25 6.71 -1.03
C VAL A 90 -0.88 7.70 -0.06
N ILE A 91 -1.90 8.43 -0.52
CA ILE A 91 -2.60 9.45 0.26
C ILE A 91 -4.03 8.99 0.46
N TYR A 92 -4.44 8.81 1.71
CA TYR A 92 -5.77 8.32 2.06
C TYR A 92 -6.66 9.48 2.50
N SER A 93 -7.86 9.60 1.91
CA SER A 93 -8.68 10.80 2.06
C SER A 93 -9.20 11.05 3.48
N GLU A 94 -9.39 9.99 4.26
CA GLU A 94 -9.89 10.09 5.64
C GLU A 94 -8.76 10.32 6.66
N GLU A 95 -7.49 10.19 6.23
CA GLU A 95 -6.29 10.52 7.02
C GLU A 95 -5.38 11.45 6.20
N PRO A 96 -5.82 12.69 5.89
CA PRO A 96 -5.09 13.57 4.98
C PRO A 96 -3.78 14.12 5.57
N GLY A 97 -3.54 13.95 6.88
CA GLY A 97 -2.43 14.58 7.60
C GLY A 97 -2.75 15.99 8.04
#